data_AF-A0A380FH36-F1
#
_entry.id   AF-A0A380FH36-F1
#
_cell.length_a   1.000
_cell.length_b   1.000
_cell.length_c   1.000
_cell.angle_alpha   90.00
_cell.angle_beta   90.00
_cell.angle_gamma   90.00
#
_symmetry.space_group_name_H-M   'P 1'
#
loop_
_entity.id
_entity.type
_entity.pdbx_description
1 polymer ?
#
loop_
_entity_poly.entity_id
_entity_poly.type
_entity_poly.pdbx_seq_one_letter_code
_entity_poly.pdbx_strand_id
1 'polypeptide(L)'
;MTSKDIDNLMDFPNIVHHRKKLEAIVEQAKGFLKIENEFGNFSDFLWSYVDHQPIDFNYKHSSDRITVDDRARQLSKDLKRYGFKFLGPVTVFSFLEAAGLYNAHLQSCPNNPKYL
;
A
#
# COMPACT_ATOMS: atom_id res chain seq x y z
N MET A 1 19.59 3.07 7.03
CA MET A 1 19.51 2.17 8.21
C MET A 1 20.23 0.86 7.91
N THR A 2 20.85 0.29 8.92
CA THR A 2 21.67 -0.93 8.92
C THR A 2 21.06 -1.98 9.85
N SER A 3 21.64 -3.18 9.91
CA SER A 3 21.24 -4.20 10.89
C SER A 3 21.34 -3.71 12.34
N LYS A 4 22.32 -2.87 12.66
CA LYS A 4 22.49 -2.28 13.99
C LYS A 4 21.33 -1.36 14.38
N ASP A 5 20.79 -0.60 13.41
CA ASP A 5 19.61 0.22 13.65
C ASP A 5 18.39 -0.66 13.92
N ILE A 6 18.26 -1.81 13.24
CA ILE A 6 17.22 -2.79 13.50
C ILE A 6 17.37 -3.40 14.90
N ASP A 7 18.60 -3.72 15.33
CA ASP A 7 18.87 -4.24 16.67
C ASP A 7 18.39 -3.25 17.75
N ASN A 8 18.70 -1.95 17.60
CA ASN A 8 18.21 -0.91 18.50
C ASN A 8 16.67 -0.80 18.50
N LEU A 9 16.03 -0.99 17.34
CA LEU A 9 14.57 -0.94 17.23
C LEU A 9 13.87 -2.14 17.88
N MET A 10 14.57 -3.24 18.14
CA MET A 10 13.96 -4.40 18.82
C MET A 10 13.55 -4.11 20.27
N ASP A 11 14.09 -3.05 20.88
CA ASP A 11 13.74 -2.60 22.24
C ASP A 11 13.08 -1.21 22.25
N PHE A 12 12.82 -0.61 21.08
CA PHE A 12 12.25 0.73 20.99
C PHE A 12 10.78 0.73 21.46
N PRO A 13 10.35 1.67 22.32
CA PRO A 13 9.00 1.64 22.89
C PRO A 13 7.91 1.88 21.83
N ASN A 14 6.76 1.25 22.04
CA ASN A 14 5.53 1.49 21.28
C ASN A 14 5.58 1.17 19.77
N ILE A 15 6.44 0.22 19.37
CA ILE A 15 6.41 -0.39 18.03
C ILE A 15 6.29 -1.92 18.13
N VAL A 16 5.89 -2.57 17.03
CA VAL A 16 5.84 -4.04 16.98
C VAL A 16 7.26 -4.60 16.79
N HIS A 17 7.78 -5.28 17.82
CA HIS A 17 9.12 -5.89 17.82
C HIS A 17 9.20 -7.18 16.99
N HIS A 18 8.98 -7.05 15.68
CA HIS A 18 9.12 -8.15 14.73
C HIS A 18 10.21 -7.81 13.72
N ARG A 19 11.41 -8.37 13.91
CA ARG A 19 12.61 -8.03 13.14
C ARG A 19 12.38 -7.94 11.62
N LYS A 20 11.82 -8.98 11.00
CA LYS A 20 11.59 -8.97 9.55
C LYS A 20 10.60 -7.89 9.06
N LYS A 21 9.69 -7.40 9.92
CA LYS A 21 8.79 -6.29 9.58
C LYS A 21 9.53 -4.96 9.61
N LEU A 22 10.44 -4.78 10.56
CA LEU A 22 11.30 -3.59 10.63
C LEU A 22 12.27 -3.55 9.45
N GLU A 23 12.93 -4.68 9.15
CA GLU A 23 13.78 -4.82 7.96
C GLU A 23 13.00 -4.56 6.67
N ALA A 24 11.73 -5.00 6.60
CA ALA A 24 10.89 -4.75 5.43
C ALA A 24 10.71 -3.26 5.14
N ILE A 25 10.53 -2.41 6.16
CA ILE A 25 10.39 -0.95 5.96
C ILE A 25 11.66 -0.37 5.33
N VAL A 26 12.84 -0.83 5.76
CA VAL A 26 14.11 -0.41 5.16
C VAL A 26 14.20 -0.83 3.69
N GLU A 27 13.80 -2.05 3.35
CA GLU A 27 13.77 -2.54 1.97
C GLU A 27 12.72 -1.82 1.11
N GLN A 28 11.56 -1.49 1.67
CA GLN A 28 10.53 -0.69 1.00
C GLN A 28 11.05 0.73 0.70
N ALA A 29 11.75 1.38 1.64
CA ALA A 29 12.35 2.70 1.41
C ALA A 29 13.42 2.67 0.30
N LYS A 30 14.24 1.61 0.23
CA LYS A 30 15.17 1.41 -0.90
C LYS A 30 14.42 1.19 -2.22
N GLY A 31 13.34 0.42 -2.20
CA GLY A 31 12.49 0.17 -3.38
C GLY A 31 11.82 1.44 -3.88
N PHE A 32 11.33 2.29 -2.96
CA PHE A 32 10.76 3.61 -3.25
C PHE A 32 11.75 4.48 -4.05
N LEU A 33 13.00 4.59 -3.59
CA LEU A 33 14.03 5.36 -4.29
C LEU A 33 14.32 4.82 -5.69
N LYS A 34 14.25 3.49 -5.90
CA LYS A 34 14.41 2.91 -7.25
C LYS A 34 13.26 3.31 -8.18
N ILE A 35 12.03 3.30 -7.68
CA ILE A 35 10.85 3.72 -8.45
C ILE A 35 10.94 5.22 -8.77
N GLU A 36 11.33 6.07 -7.81
CA GLU A 36 11.54 7.50 -8.09
C GLU A 36 12.63 7.72 -9.14
N ASN A 37 13.72 6.97 -9.11
CA ASN A 37 14.76 7.08 -10.13
C ASN A 37 14.30 6.63 -11.53
N GLU A 38 13.39 5.66 -11.63
CA GLU A 38 12.92 5.11 -12.91
C GLU A 38 11.73 5.88 -13.48
N PHE A 39 10.77 6.26 -12.63
CA PHE A 39 9.50 6.88 -13.03
C PHE A 39 9.38 8.35 -12.64
N GLY A 40 10.38 8.90 -11.95
CA GLY A 40 10.40 10.28 -11.45
C GLY A 40 9.61 10.49 -10.15
N ASN A 41 8.48 9.81 -9.98
CA ASN A 41 7.56 10.05 -8.86
C ASN A 41 6.85 8.76 -8.42
N PHE A 42 6.97 8.40 -7.14
CA PHE A 42 6.29 7.23 -6.58
C PHE A 42 4.77 7.38 -6.54
N SER A 43 4.24 8.60 -6.34
CA SER A 43 2.81 8.88 -6.41
C SER A 43 2.28 8.59 -7.81
N ASP A 44 2.93 9.11 -8.84
CA ASP A 44 2.48 8.88 -10.23
C ASP A 44 2.55 7.41 -10.59
N PHE A 45 3.60 6.69 -10.14
CA PHE A 45 3.67 5.24 -10.27
C PHE A 45 2.44 4.54 -9.66
N LEU A 46 2.06 4.85 -8.42
CA LEU A 46 0.89 4.24 -7.78
C LEU A 46 -0.42 4.61 -8.48
N TRP A 47 -0.63 5.89 -8.78
CA TRP A 47 -1.85 6.40 -9.41
C TRP A 47 -2.03 5.91 -10.85
N SER A 48 -0.94 5.58 -11.55
CA SER A 48 -1.01 4.97 -12.89
C SER A 48 -1.78 3.64 -12.91
N TYR A 49 -1.84 2.91 -11.79
CA TYR A 49 -2.62 1.66 -11.72
C TYR A 49 -4.14 1.89 -11.78
N VAL A 50 -4.60 3.10 -11.47
CA VAL A 50 -6.02 3.48 -11.48
C VAL A 50 -6.29 4.60 -12.49
N ASP A 51 -5.46 4.70 -13.53
CA ASP A 51 -5.58 5.73 -14.57
C ASP A 51 -5.68 7.17 -14.00
N HIS A 52 -4.98 7.41 -12.89
CA HIS A 52 -4.97 8.66 -12.13
C HIS A 52 -6.34 9.12 -11.62
N GLN A 53 -7.31 8.21 -11.48
CA GLN A 53 -8.63 8.48 -10.92
C GLN A 53 -9.04 7.41 -9.90
N PRO A 54 -9.67 7.78 -8.78
CA PRO A 54 -10.14 6.79 -7.81
C PRO A 54 -11.14 5.81 -8.42
N ILE A 55 -11.01 4.53 -8.08
CA ILE A 55 -12.00 3.51 -8.44
C ILE A 55 -13.07 3.45 -7.35
N ASP A 56 -14.30 3.80 -7.69
CA ASP A 56 -15.44 3.70 -6.76
C ASP A 56 -16.15 2.36 -6.85
N PHE A 57 -16.04 1.56 -5.78
CA PHE A 57 -16.72 0.26 -5.69
C PHE A 57 -18.22 0.36 -5.46
N ASN A 58 -18.75 1.53 -5.08
CA ASN A 58 -20.18 1.75 -4.87
C ASN A 58 -20.82 0.76 -3.87
N TYR A 59 -20.06 0.32 -2.86
CA TYR A 59 -20.55 -0.67 -1.89
C TYR A 59 -21.78 -0.15 -1.13
N LYS A 60 -22.81 -0.99 -1.02
CA LYS A 60 -24.02 -0.66 -0.25
C LYS A 60 -23.98 -1.28 1.14
N HIS A 61 -23.42 -2.47 1.24
CA HIS A 61 -23.30 -3.24 2.47
C HIS A 61 -21.84 -3.60 2.74
N SER A 62 -21.48 -3.75 4.02
CA SER A 62 -20.13 -4.19 4.39
C SER A 62 -19.80 -5.59 3.87
N SER A 63 -20.82 -6.43 3.66
CA SER A 63 -20.69 -7.77 3.08
C SER A 63 -20.28 -7.77 1.61
N ASP A 64 -20.43 -6.64 0.91
CA ASP A 64 -20.11 -6.54 -0.52
C ASP A 64 -18.59 -6.43 -0.75
N ARG A 65 -17.82 -6.12 0.31
CA ARG A 65 -16.39 -5.86 0.23
C ARG A 65 -15.62 -7.12 -0.17
N ILE A 66 -14.82 -6.98 -1.23
CA ILE A 66 -13.79 -7.95 -1.57
C ILE A 66 -12.49 -7.61 -0.82
N THR A 67 -11.53 -8.54 -0.82
CA THR A 67 -10.25 -8.39 -0.12
C THR A 67 -9.03 -8.40 -1.04
N VAL A 68 -9.22 -8.66 -2.33
CA VAL A 68 -8.18 -8.68 -3.35
C VAL A 68 -8.81 -8.67 -4.74
N ASP A 69 -8.11 -8.05 -5.70
CA ASP A 69 -8.42 -8.10 -7.13
C ASP A 69 -7.14 -8.24 -7.97
N ASP A 70 -7.27 -8.27 -9.29
CA ASP A 70 -6.13 -8.48 -10.19
C ASP A 70 -5.15 -7.30 -10.20
N ARG A 71 -5.63 -6.07 -9.99
CA ARG A 71 -4.79 -4.87 -9.93
C ARG A 71 -3.91 -4.88 -8.69
N ALA A 72 -4.46 -5.21 -7.52
CA ALA A 72 -3.68 -5.36 -6.30
C ALA A 72 -2.66 -6.52 -6.40
N ARG A 73 -3.01 -7.61 -7.09
CA ARG A 73 -2.06 -8.71 -7.39
C ARG A 73 -0.91 -8.22 -8.28
N GLN A 74 -1.22 -7.45 -9.31
CA GLN A 74 -0.24 -6.93 -10.24
C GLN A 74 0.68 -5.92 -9.55
N LEU A 75 0.14 -4.94 -8.83
CA LEU A 75 0.92 -3.97 -8.05
C LEU A 75 1.79 -4.67 -6.99
N SER A 76 1.26 -5.66 -6.25
CA SER A 76 2.06 -6.45 -5.30
C SER A 76 3.24 -7.15 -5.97
N LYS A 77 3.03 -7.74 -7.15
CA LYS A 77 4.09 -8.39 -7.95
C LYS A 77 5.13 -7.37 -8.40
N ASP A 78 4.70 -6.19 -8.82
CA ASP A 78 5.59 -5.16 -9.34
C ASP A 78 6.43 -4.52 -8.22
N LEU A 79 5.82 -4.17 -7.09
CA LEU A 79 6.53 -3.70 -5.90
C LEU A 79 7.57 -4.73 -5.42
N LYS A 80 7.26 -6.03 -5.51
CA LYS A 80 8.22 -7.10 -5.18
C LYS A 80 9.46 -7.06 -6.09
N ARG A 81 9.33 -6.67 -7.37
CA ARG A 81 10.49 -6.51 -8.28
C ARG A 81 11.41 -5.37 -7.83
N TYR A 82 10.85 -4.31 -7.24
CA TYR A 82 11.62 -3.19 -6.69
C TYR A 82 12.26 -3.49 -5.33
N GLY A 83 11.88 -4.61 -4.69
CA GLY A 83 12.45 -5.08 -3.44
C GLY A 83 11.53 -4.92 -2.23
N PHE A 84 10.32 -4.40 -2.40
CA PHE A 84 9.35 -4.29 -1.31
C PHE A 84 9.06 -5.68 -0.71
N LYS A 85 8.90 -5.70 0.62
CA LYS A 85 8.58 -6.91 1.42
C LYS A 85 7.30 -6.67 2.22
N PHE A 86 6.66 -7.73 2.70
CA PHE A 86 5.42 -7.66 3.50
C PHE A 86 4.21 -6.99 2.81
N LEU A 87 4.26 -6.76 1.50
CA LEU A 87 3.15 -6.21 0.71
C LEU A 87 2.60 -7.29 -0.23
N GLY A 88 1.92 -8.29 0.33
CA GLY A 88 1.19 -9.29 -0.46
C GLY A 88 -0.08 -8.71 -1.09
N PRO A 89 -0.76 -9.43 -2.01
CA PRO A 89 -1.90 -8.89 -2.76
C PRO A 89 -3.03 -8.33 -1.88
N VAL A 90 -3.41 -9.03 -0.80
CA VAL A 90 -4.44 -8.54 0.14
C VAL A 90 -3.98 -7.27 0.88
N THR A 91 -2.73 -7.23 1.32
CA THR A 91 -2.16 -6.04 1.99
C THR A 91 -2.11 -4.83 1.05
N VAL A 92 -1.75 -5.06 -0.22
CA VAL A 92 -1.74 -4.01 -1.25
C VAL A 92 -3.17 -3.54 -1.54
N PHE A 93 -4.14 -4.46 -1.64
CA PHE A 93 -5.55 -4.09 -1.80
C PHE A 93 -6.03 -3.18 -0.66
N SER A 94 -5.78 -3.56 0.59
CA SER A 94 -6.12 -2.71 1.75
C SER A 94 -5.38 -1.36 1.75
N PHE A 95 -4.14 -1.31 1.25
CA PHE A 95 -3.43 -0.04 1.07
C PHE A 95 -4.10 0.85 0.01
N LEU A 96 -4.54 0.28 -1.12
CA LEU A 96 -5.25 1.03 -2.17
C LEU A 96 -6.55 1.65 -1.63
N GLU A 97 -7.29 0.93 -0.79
CA GLU A 97 -8.47 1.46 -0.09
C GLU A 97 -8.09 2.60 0.86
N ALA A 98 -7.08 2.38 1.71
CA ALA A 98 -6.68 3.36 2.72
C ALA A 98 -6.11 4.66 2.11
N ALA A 99 -5.40 4.55 0.99
CA ALA A 99 -4.81 5.67 0.28
C ALA A 99 -5.79 6.40 -0.66
N GLY A 100 -7.02 5.89 -0.82
CA GLY A 100 -8.05 6.51 -1.65
C GLY A 100 -7.86 6.32 -3.16
N LEU A 101 -6.95 5.44 -3.59
CA LEU A 101 -6.94 4.95 -4.96
C LEU A 101 -8.21 4.13 -5.21
N TYR A 102 -8.66 3.40 -4.18
CA TYR A 102 -9.93 2.70 -4.13
C TYR A 102 -10.87 3.35 -3.13
N ASN A 103 -12.10 3.63 -3.53
CA ASN A 103 -13.15 4.03 -2.61
C ASN A 103 -13.96 2.82 -2.15
N ALA A 104 -13.72 2.38 -0.92
CA ALA A 104 -14.44 1.28 -0.29
C ALA A 104 -15.42 1.75 0.81
N HIS A 105 -15.73 3.05 0.84
CA HIS A 105 -16.80 3.56 1.69
C HIS A 105 -18.15 3.02 1.23
N LEU A 106 -19.05 2.82 2.20
CA LEU A 106 -20.44 2.52 1.87
C LEU A 106 -21.12 3.77 1.29
N GLN A 107 -22.07 3.60 0.38
CA GLN A 107 -22.82 4.71 -0.22
C GLN A 107 -23.48 5.62 0.84
N SER A 108 -23.92 5.05 1.96
CA SER A 108 -24.54 5.77 3.09
C SER A 108 -23.54 6.35 4.09
N CYS A 109 -22.24 6.09 3.95
CA CYS A 109 -21.23 6.59 4.87
C CYS A 109 -21.09 8.11 4.72
N PRO A 110 -21.15 8.89 5.81
CA PRO A 110 -21.00 10.36 5.73
C PRO A 110 -19.62 10.80 5.25
N ASN A 111 -18.61 9.92 5.35
CA ASN A 111 -17.25 10.16 4.89
C ASN A 111 -16.99 9.63 3.48
N ASN A 112 -18.01 9.15 2.77
CA ASN A 112 -17.84 8.69 1.39
C ASN A 112 -17.47 9.87 0.47
N PRO A 113 -16.25 9.92 -0.09
CA PRO A 113 -15.81 11.02 -0.94
C PRO A 113 -16.71 11.15 -2.17
N LYS A 114 -16.85 12.38 -2.67
CA LYS A 114 -17.56 12.68 -3.92
C LYS A 114 -16.52 12.95 -5.00
N TYR A 115 -16.55 12.12 -6.04
CA TYR A 115 -15.77 12.34 -7.25
C TYR A 115 -16.63 13.16 -8.22
N LEU A 116 -16.05 14.22 -8.77
CA LEU A 116 -16.67 15.12 -9.74
C LEU A 116 -16.62 14.51 -11.14
#